data_AF-A0A6G6ZC60-F1
#
_entry.id   AF-A0A6G6ZC60-F1
#
_cell.length_a   1.000
_cell.length_b   1.000
_cell.length_c   1.000
_cell.angle_alpha   90.00
_cell.angle_beta   90.00
_cell.angle_gamma   90.00
#
_symmetry.space_group_name_H-M   'P 1'
#
loop_
_entity.id
_entity.type
_entity.pdbx_description
1 polymer ?
#
loop_
_entity_poly.entity_id
_entity_poly.type
_entity_poly.pdbx_seq_one_letter_code
_entity_poly.pdbx_strand_id
1 'polypeptide(L)' 'MNKRRQSYFRNSLDLRDKVQVKILRKRLKVSNQQFASIARKSGSSISAITKEAKVI' A
#
# COMPACT_ATOMS: atom_id res chain seq x y z
N MET A 1 -24.70 -0.01 14.13
CA MET A 1 -23.77 -0.58 13.14
C MET A 1 -22.82 0.50 12.64
N ASN A 2 -21.62 0.61 13.22
CA ASN A 2 -20.58 1.47 12.66
C ASN A 2 -20.04 0.78 11.40
N LYS A 3 -20.68 1.02 10.25
CA LYS A 3 -20.04 0.76 8.96
C LYS A 3 -18.77 1.61 8.99
N ARG A 4 -17.62 0.99 9.31
CA ARG A 4 -16.31 1.56 9.01
C ARG A 4 -16.39 1.83 7.52
N ARG A 5 -16.63 3.09 7.15
CA ARG A 5 -16.66 3.52 5.75
C ARG A 5 -15.44 2.88 5.16
N GLN A 6 -15.64 1.93 4.25
CA GLN A 6 -14.54 1.31 3.52
C GLN A 6 -13.83 2.51 2.92
N SER A 7 -12.70 2.89 3.54
CA SER A 7 -11.86 3.93 3.02
C SER A 7 -11.29 3.26 1.80
N TYR A 8 -12.05 3.37 0.70
CA TYR A 8 -11.58 3.13 -0.65
C TYR A 8 -10.17 3.68 -0.63
N PHE A 9 -9.20 2.81 -0.93
CA PHE A 9 -7.82 3.20 -1.13
C PHE A 9 -7.84 4.54 -1.87
N ARG A 10 -7.71 5.64 -1.12
CA ARG A 10 -7.58 6.96 -1.72
C ARG A 10 -6.22 6.91 -2.41
N ASN A 11 -5.91 7.85 -3.30
CA ASN A 11 -4.62 7.83 -4.00
C ASN A 11 -3.40 7.67 -3.05
N SER A 12 -3.58 7.87 -1.74
CA SER A 12 -2.73 7.44 -0.63
C SER A 12 -3.16 6.14 0.09
N LEU A 13 -2.19 5.28 0.36
CA LEU A 13 -2.20 4.17 1.31
C LEU A 13 -2.00 4.66 2.74
N ASP A 14 -2.82 4.20 3.67
CA ASP A 14 -2.52 4.32 5.10
C ASP A 14 -1.57 3.19 5.54
N LEU A 15 -0.34 3.56 5.89
CA LEU A 15 0.68 2.62 6.37
C LEU A 15 0.38 2.08 7.77
N ARG A 16 -0.49 2.73 8.54
CA ARG A 16 -0.94 2.26 9.86
C ARG A 16 -2.07 1.24 9.73
N ASP A 17 -2.79 1.24 8.62
CA ASP A 17 -3.82 0.25 8.33
C ASP A 17 -3.21 -1.05 7.79
N LYS A 18 -3.07 -2.04 8.69
CA LYS A 18 -2.56 -3.37 8.37
C LYS A 18 -3.38 -4.08 7.28
N VAL A 19 -4.68 -3.79 7.14
CA VAL A 19 -5.54 -4.41 6.12
C VAL A 19 -5.19 -3.83 4.75
N GLN A 20 -5.07 -2.50 4.64
CA GLN A 20 -4.68 -1.86 3.39
C GLN A 20 -3.29 -2.30 2.93
N VAL A 21 -2.31 -2.31 3.84
CA VAL A 21 -0.94 -2.80 3.57
C VAL A 21 -0.97 -4.26 3.10
N LYS A 22 -1.72 -5.14 3.77
CA LYS A 22 -1.81 -6.56 3.40
C LYS A 22 -2.43 -6.76 2.01
N ILE A 23 -3.48 -6.02 1.67
CA ILE A 23 -4.12 -6.10 0.36
C ILE A 23 -3.17 -5.59 -0.73
N LEU A 24 -2.56 -4.41 -0.53
CA LEU A 24 -1.67 -3.84 -1.54
C LEU A 24 -0.44 -4.72 -1.76
N ARG A 25 0.16 -5.24 -0.68
CA ARG A 25 1.26 -6.20 -0.77
C ARG A 25 0.90 -7.45 -1.57
N LYS A 26 -0.28 -8.02 -1.30
CA LYS A 26 -0.78 -9.19 -2.07
C LYS A 26 -1.00 -8.87 -3.54
N ARG A 27 -1.54 -7.69 -3.86
CA ARG A 27 -1.77 -7.25 -5.24
C ARG A 27 -0.46 -7.06 -6.00
N LEU A 28 0.55 -6.48 -5.34
CA LEU A 28 1.86 -6.21 -5.93
C LEU A 28 2.78 -7.44 -5.90
N LYS A 29 2.40 -8.53 -5.23
CA LYS A 29 3.20 -9.75 -5.07
C LYS A 29 4.61 -9.51 -4.50
N VAL A 30 4.77 -8.48 -3.68
CA VAL A 30 6.07 -8.10 -3.07
C VAL A 30 6.22 -8.64 -1.64
N SER A 31 7.46 -8.85 -1.22
CA SER A 31 7.78 -9.21 0.17
C SER A 31 7.55 -8.02 1.14
N ASN A 32 7.47 -8.30 2.44
CA ASN A 32 7.34 -7.22 3.45
C ASN A 32 8.54 -6.25 3.40
N GLN A 33 9.75 -6.77 3.16
CA GLN A 33 10.96 -5.95 3.10
C GLN A 33 10.97 -5.07 1.84
N GLN A 34 10.61 -5.62 0.69
CA GLN A 34 10.47 -4.86 -0.56
C GLN A 34 9.39 -3.78 -0.40
N PHE A 35 8.23 -4.14 0.15
CA PHE A 35 7.16 -3.19 0.40
C PHE A 35 7.59 -2.04 1.32
N ALA A 36 8.30 -2.34 2.41
CA ALA A 36 8.80 -1.32 3.33
C ALA A 36 9.83 -0.39 2.67
N SER A 37 10.69 -0.95 1.81
CA SER A 37 11.67 -0.16 1.03
C SER A 37 10.96 0.78 0.05
N ILE A 38 9.97 0.26 -0.69
CA ILE A 38 9.16 1.03 -1.63
C ILE A 38 8.37 2.11 -0.90
N ALA A 39 7.68 1.78 0.20
CA ALA A 39 6.93 2.74 1.00
C ALA A 39 7.82 3.86 1.57
N ARG A 40 9.07 3.56 1.92
CA ARG A 40 10.04 4.56 2.36
C ARG A 40 10.48 5.49 1.23
N LYS A 41 10.62 4.98 0.01
CA LYS A 41 11.04 5.73 -1.19
C LYS A 41 9.89 6.54 -1.82
N SER A 42 8.71 5.94 -1.92
CA SER A 42 7.52 6.46 -2.60
C SER A 42 6.56 7.24 -1.69
N GLY A 43 6.73 7.12 -0.37
CA GLY A 43 5.78 7.63 0.61
C GLY A 43 4.46 6.86 0.60
N SER A 44 3.39 7.51 1.06
CA SER A 44 2.05 6.90 1.14
C SER A 44 1.31 6.84 -0.20
N SER A 45 1.85 7.34 -1.31
CA SER A 45 1.13 7.33 -2.60
C SER A 45 1.06 5.93 -3.23
N ILE A 46 -0.15 5.40 -3.46
CA ILE A 46 -0.36 4.06 -4.04
C ILE A 46 0.17 3.99 -5.46
N SER A 47 -0.02 5.06 -6.24
CA SER A 47 0.46 5.11 -7.62
C SER A 47 1.98 5.06 -7.66
N ALA A 48 2.65 5.77 -6.73
CA ALA A 48 4.10 5.74 -6.63
C ALA A 48 4.61 4.37 -6.19
N ILE A 49 3.98 3.77 -5.17
CA ILE A 49 4.30 2.40 -4.71
C ILE A 49 4.12 1.38 -5.84
N THR A 50 3.04 1.48 -6.61
CA THR A 50 2.74 0.56 -7.72
C THR A 50 3.71 0.74 -8.88
N LYS A 51 4.12 1.97 -9.18
CA LYS A 51 5.12 2.26 -10.20
C LYS A 51 6.48 1.70 -9.82
N GLU A 52 6.93 1.95 -8.59
CA GLU A 52 8.21 1.43 -8.08
C GLU A 52 8.19 -0.11 -7.94
N ALA A 53 7.06 -0.70 -7.53
CA ALA A 53 6.91 -2.15 -7.47
C ALA A 53 6.97 -2.85 -8.85
N LYS A 54 6.70 -2.14 -9.95
CA LYS A 54 6.86 -2.68 -11.31
C LYS A 54 8.30 -2.57 -11.84
N VAL A 55 9.12 -1.74 -11.20
CA VAL A 55 10.52 -1.51 -11.60
C VAL A 55 11.47 -2.53 -10.92
N ILE A 56 10.99 -3.18 -9.85
CA ILE A 56 11.68 -4.23 -9.08
C ILE A 56 11.29 -5.60 -9.62
#